data_AF-A0A914Z046-F1
#
_entry.id   AF-A0A914Z046-F1
#
_cell.length_a   1.000
_cell.length_b   1.000
_cell.length_c   1.000
_cell.angle_alpha   90.00
_cell.angle_beta   90.00
_cell.angle_gamma   90.00
#
_symmetry.space_group_name_H-M   'P 1'
#
loop_
_entity.id
_entity.type
_entity.pdbx_description
1 polymer ?
#
loop_
_entity_poly.entity_id
_entity_poly.type
_entity_poly.pdbx_seq_one_letter_code
_entity_poly.pdbx_strand_id
1 'polypeptide(L)'
;MEVSKMEEPGIQKLITCAKELEDLVIDPQISVPNVIVWMLVDREAVAFAKIPVSEITFSTNEMRSGIDCGKLKTIYFKWIKQKRNNRKLMEQTMPSVLQARLWFGLSEYRQFWEHSLAPGKMKYFAELFVNEKRKLLSSTFTPTRLLYFF
;
A
#
# COMPACT_ATOMS: atom_id res chain seq x y z
N MET A 1 18.78 -46.06 -19.31
CA MET A 1 17.61 -45.31 -18.81
C MET A 1 18.05 -44.54 -17.58
N GLU A 2 18.80 -43.44 -17.72
CA GLU A 2 19.34 -42.71 -16.56
C GLU A 2 19.88 -41.30 -16.89
N VAL A 3 19.25 -40.58 -17.83
CA VAL A 3 19.66 -39.20 -18.15
C VAL A 3 18.77 -38.15 -17.44
N SER A 4 17.54 -38.52 -17.03
CA SER A 4 16.57 -37.60 -16.43
C SER A 4 16.78 -37.29 -14.94
N LYS A 5 17.63 -38.03 -14.22
CA LYS A 5 17.88 -37.80 -12.77
C LYS A 5 19.00 -36.81 -12.47
N MET A 6 19.86 -36.52 -13.44
CA MET A 6 21.04 -35.66 -13.26
C MET A 6 20.76 -34.17 -13.49
N GLU A 7 19.64 -33.84 -14.16
CA GLU A 7 19.19 -32.47 -14.42
C GLU A 7 18.52 -31.81 -13.19
N GLU A 8 17.91 -32.62 -12.30
CA GLU A 8 17.21 -32.12 -11.11
C GLU A 8 18.09 -31.36 -10.10
N PRO A 9 19.30 -31.82 -9.71
CA PRO A 9 20.11 -31.11 -8.71
C PRO A 9 20.68 -29.77 -9.21
N GLY A 10 20.96 -29.63 -10.50
CA GLY A 10 21.40 -28.36 -11.09
C GLY A 10 20.29 -27.32 -11.09
N ILE A 11 19.08 -27.73 -11.48
CA ILE A 11 17.89 -26.89 -11.46
C ILE A 11 17.55 -26.46 -10.02
N GLN A 12 17.63 -27.37 -9.05
CA GLN A 12 17.39 -27.04 -7.63
C GLN A 12 18.38 -26.01 -7.08
N LYS A 13 19.66 -26.08 -7.46
CA LYS A 13 20.66 -25.06 -7.10
C LYS A 13 20.34 -23.72 -7.72
N LEU A 14 19.95 -23.68 -8.99
CA LEU A 14 19.57 -22.43 -9.67
C LEU A 14 18.33 -21.80 -9.02
N ILE A 15 17.32 -22.60 -8.68
CA ILE A 15 16.13 -22.12 -7.96
C ILE A 15 16.51 -21.55 -6.59
N THR A 16 17.41 -22.21 -5.86
CA THR A 16 17.89 -21.73 -4.56
C THR A 16 18.66 -20.41 -4.69
N CYS A 17 19.62 -20.33 -5.63
CA CYS A 17 20.35 -19.09 -5.89
C CYS A 17 19.42 -17.95 -6.33
N ALA A 18 18.40 -18.24 -7.15
CA ALA A 18 17.43 -17.22 -7.56
C ALA A 18 16.66 -16.66 -6.35
N LYS A 19 16.24 -17.53 -5.42
CA LYS A 19 15.59 -17.10 -4.16
C LYS A 19 16.52 -16.26 -3.29
N GLU A 20 17.76 -16.69 -3.12
CA GLU A 20 18.76 -15.93 -2.35
C GLU A 20 19.01 -14.55 -2.97
N LEU A 21 19.05 -14.46 -4.30
CA LEU A 21 19.16 -13.18 -5.00
C LEU A 21 17.90 -12.31 -4.83
N GLU A 22 16.70 -12.89 -4.89
CA GLU A 22 15.45 -12.17 -4.61
C GLU A 22 15.45 -11.59 -3.19
N ASP A 23 15.89 -12.36 -2.20
CA ASP A 23 15.99 -11.91 -0.81
C ASP A 23 17.04 -10.80 -0.63
N LEU A 24 18.15 -10.85 -1.37
CA LEU A 24 19.20 -9.81 -1.37
C LEU A 24 18.79 -8.52 -2.11
N VAL A 25 17.92 -8.63 -3.11
CA VAL A 25 17.38 -7.48 -3.85
C VAL A 25 16.45 -6.64 -2.97
N ILE A 26 15.79 -7.26 -1.99
CA ILE A 26 15.00 -6.54 -0.99
C ILE A 26 15.98 -5.87 -0.02
N ASP A 27 16.40 -4.67 -0.37
CA ASP A 27 17.29 -3.86 0.47
C ASP A 27 16.63 -3.65 1.85
N PRO A 28 17.21 -4.15 2.96
CA PRO A 28 16.68 -3.99 4.31
C PRO A 28 16.89 -2.56 4.86
N GLN A 29 16.87 -1.54 4.00
CA GLN A 29 16.87 -0.13 4.42
C GLN A 29 15.50 0.23 5.02
N ILE A 30 15.33 -0.13 6.31
CA ILE A 30 14.10 -0.06 7.14
C ILE A 30 13.73 1.38 7.58
N SER A 31 14.10 2.43 6.86
CA SER A 31 13.83 3.79 7.36
C SER A 31 12.39 4.26 7.11
N VAL A 32 11.70 3.77 6.07
CA VAL A 32 10.36 4.24 5.69
C VAL A 32 9.32 3.12 5.80
N PRO A 33 8.25 3.30 6.60
CA PRO A 33 7.20 2.30 6.72
C PRO A 33 6.34 2.22 5.45
N ASN A 34 5.68 1.08 5.25
CA ASN A 34 4.74 0.90 4.14
C ASN A 34 3.51 1.82 4.32
N VAL A 35 2.99 2.32 3.20
CA VAL A 35 1.72 3.06 3.19
C VAL A 35 0.58 2.09 3.46
N ILE A 36 -0.33 2.46 4.35
CA ILE A 36 -1.53 1.68 4.66
C ILE A 36 -2.75 2.50 4.23
N VAL A 37 -3.62 1.88 3.45
CA VAL A 37 -4.91 2.46 3.06
C VAL A 37 -6.01 1.71 3.81
N TRP A 38 -6.85 2.43 4.54
CA TRP A 38 -7.99 1.86 5.25
C TRP A 38 -9.30 2.16 4.55
N MET A 39 -10.17 1.15 4.50
CA MET A 39 -11.57 1.29 4.14
C MET A 39 -12.36 1.45 5.42
N LEU A 40 -12.99 2.61 5.58
CA LEU A 40 -13.82 2.94 6.74
C LEU A 40 -15.29 2.78 6.39
N VAL A 41 -16.07 2.17 7.28
CA VAL A 41 -17.54 2.15 7.25
C VAL A 41 -18.00 2.60 8.64
N ASP A 42 -18.85 3.62 8.72
CA ASP A 42 -19.35 4.17 9.99
C ASP A 42 -18.25 4.52 11.02
N ARG A 43 -17.10 5.03 10.53
CA ARG A 43 -15.89 5.34 11.31
C ARG A 43 -15.12 4.12 11.86
N GLU A 44 -15.51 2.90 11.51
CA GLU A 44 -14.75 1.69 11.80
C GLU A 44 -13.94 1.24 10.59
N ALA A 45 -12.69 0.81 10.81
CA ALA A 45 -11.88 0.23 9.74
C ALA A 45 -12.30 -1.22 9.49
N VAL A 46 -12.77 -1.46 8.27
CA VAL A 46 -13.34 -2.75 7.85
C VAL A 46 -12.35 -3.56 7.03
N ALA A 47 -11.57 -2.89 6.19
CA ALA A 47 -10.55 -3.50 5.36
C ALA A 47 -9.32 -2.59 5.22
N PHE A 48 -8.18 -3.18 4.86
CA PHE A 48 -6.93 -2.47 4.66
C PHE A 48 -6.17 -2.98 3.45
N ALA A 49 -5.35 -2.12 2.86
CA ALA A 49 -4.31 -2.49 1.92
C ALA A 49 -2.96 -1.97 2.41
N LYS A 50 -1.91 -2.77 2.23
CA LYS A 50 -0.53 -2.40 2.57
C LYS A 50 0.27 -2.28 1.29
N ILE A 51 0.96 -1.15 1.12
CA ILE A 51 1.67 -0.79 -0.11
C ILE A 51 3.12 -0.48 0.28
N PRO A 52 4.09 -1.30 -0.16
CA PRO A 52 5.50 -1.02 0.09
C PRO A 52 5.90 0.32 -0.50
N VAL A 53 6.54 1.16 0.31
CA VAL A 53 7.03 2.46 -0.17
C VAL A 53 8.08 2.25 -1.27
N SER A 54 8.91 1.23 -1.15
CA SER A 54 9.91 0.85 -2.17
C SER A 54 9.31 0.68 -3.57
N GLU A 55 8.05 0.26 -3.70
CA GLU A 55 7.39 0.12 -5.00
C GLU A 55 6.91 1.44 -5.60
N ILE A 56 6.69 2.46 -4.77
CA ILE A 56 6.11 3.76 -5.17
C ILE A 56 7.08 4.94 -5.00
N THR A 57 8.31 4.68 -4.55
CA THR A 57 9.34 5.70 -4.37
C THR A 57 9.74 6.32 -5.69
N PHE A 58 9.82 7.64 -5.73
CA PHE A 58 10.32 8.40 -6.85
C PHE A 58 11.79 8.75 -6.67
N SER A 59 12.56 8.58 -7.74
CA SER A 59 13.92 9.07 -7.87
C SER A 59 14.10 9.69 -9.26
N THR A 60 15.01 10.65 -9.38
CA THR A 60 15.41 11.20 -10.68
C THR A 60 16.09 10.16 -11.58
N ASN A 61 16.65 9.11 -10.98
CA ASN A 61 17.16 7.95 -11.70
C ASN A 61 16.06 6.87 -11.73
N GLU A 62 15.59 6.52 -12.92
CA GLU A 62 14.56 5.50 -13.12
C GLU A 62 14.95 4.14 -12.52
N MET A 63 16.23 3.77 -12.56
CA MET A 63 16.71 2.51 -11.97
C MET A 63 16.59 2.45 -10.44
N ARG A 64 16.44 3.61 -9.79
CA ARG A 64 16.24 3.73 -8.34
C ARG A 64 14.80 4.04 -7.96
N SER A 65 13.94 4.26 -8.95
CA SER A 65 12.51 4.47 -8.71
C SER A 65 11.82 3.13 -8.49
N GLY A 66 10.80 3.16 -7.67
CA GLY A 66 9.91 2.02 -7.46
C GLY A 66 9.23 1.63 -8.77
N ILE A 67 9.07 0.31 -8.97
CA ILE A 67 8.54 -0.28 -10.20
C ILE A 67 7.14 0.25 -10.53
N ASP A 68 6.35 0.58 -9.51
CA ASP A 68 4.96 1.04 -9.62
C ASP A 68 4.80 2.55 -9.39
N CYS A 69 5.90 3.30 -9.27
CA CYS A 69 5.86 4.74 -9.07
C CYS A 69 5.12 5.44 -10.21
N GLY A 70 4.04 6.15 -9.86
CA GLY A 70 3.19 6.92 -10.76
C GLY A 70 2.33 6.12 -11.75
N LYS A 71 2.40 4.79 -11.73
CA LYS A 71 1.60 3.90 -12.58
C LYS A 71 0.24 3.63 -11.96
N LEU A 72 -0.76 3.38 -12.79
CA LEU A 72 -2.10 2.99 -12.31
C LEU A 72 -2.04 1.56 -11.78
N LYS A 73 -2.18 1.41 -10.46
CA LYS A 73 -2.12 0.11 -9.77
C LYS A 73 -3.49 -0.24 -9.20
N THR A 74 -3.88 -1.49 -9.41
CA THR A 74 -5.06 -2.09 -8.76
C THR A 74 -4.64 -2.65 -7.41
N ILE A 75 -5.22 -2.12 -6.34
CA ILE A 75 -4.92 -2.42 -4.95
C ILE A 75 -6.10 -3.18 -4.36
N TYR A 76 -5.82 -4.40 -3.91
CA TYR A 76 -6.81 -5.33 -3.37
C TYR A 76 -6.83 -5.20 -1.85
N PHE A 77 -8.01 -4.96 -1.27
CA PHE A 77 -8.15 -4.80 0.17
C PHE A 77 -8.27 -6.17 0.86
N LYS A 78 -7.74 -6.25 2.08
CA LYS A 78 -7.84 -7.41 2.98
C LYS A 78 -8.74 -7.05 4.16
N TRP A 79 -9.58 -7.99 4.58
CA TRP A 79 -10.42 -7.80 5.77
C TRP A 79 -9.57 -7.67 7.04
N ILE A 80 -9.96 -6.76 7.95
CA ILE A 80 -9.26 -6.53 9.25
C ILE A 80 -9.56 -7.64 10.29
N LYS A 81 -10.44 -8.60 9.97
CA LYS A 81 -11.01 -9.65 10.83
C LYS A 81 -12.12 -9.13 11.76
N GLN A 82 -13.36 -9.08 11.26
CA GLN A 82 -14.56 -9.02 12.11
C GLN A 82 -15.37 -10.32 11.97
N LYS A 83 -15.79 -10.85 13.13
CA LYS A 83 -16.66 -12.03 13.41
C LYS A 83 -16.13 -13.42 13.00
N ARG A 84 -15.78 -14.21 14.03
CA ARG A 84 -15.29 -15.61 14.03
C ARG A 84 -16.09 -16.59 13.15
N ASN A 85 -17.35 -16.30 12.85
CA ASN A 85 -18.29 -17.30 12.30
C ASN A 85 -18.19 -17.49 10.78
N ASN A 86 -17.58 -16.56 10.02
CA ASN A 86 -17.53 -16.61 8.54
C ASN A 86 -16.11 -16.41 7.96
N ARG A 87 -15.07 -16.86 8.67
CA ARG A 87 -13.66 -16.67 8.27
C ARG A 87 -13.35 -17.19 6.87
N LYS A 88 -13.82 -18.40 6.54
CA LYS A 88 -13.55 -19.05 5.25
C LYS A 88 -14.22 -18.33 4.06
N LEU A 89 -15.42 -17.76 4.26
CA LEU A 89 -16.12 -17.03 3.21
C LEU A 89 -15.48 -15.65 2.97
N MET A 90 -15.11 -14.94 4.05
CA MET A 90 -14.44 -13.64 3.93
C MET A 90 -13.00 -13.73 3.39
N GLU A 91 -12.30 -14.84 3.60
CA GLU A 91 -10.99 -15.10 2.96
C GLU A 91 -11.11 -15.29 1.45
N GLN A 92 -12.26 -15.78 0.96
CA GLN A 92 -12.53 -15.97 -0.47
C GLN A 92 -13.19 -14.76 -1.15
N THR A 93 -13.71 -13.80 -0.37
CA THR A 93 -14.43 -12.65 -0.93
C THR A 93 -13.62 -11.37 -0.72
N MET A 94 -13.29 -10.69 -1.81
CA MET A 94 -12.60 -9.41 -1.74
C MET A 94 -13.55 -8.28 -1.28
N PRO A 95 -13.21 -7.50 -0.24
CA PRO A 95 -14.05 -6.41 0.26
C PRO A 95 -14.19 -5.25 -0.74
N SER A 96 -13.08 -4.85 -1.36
CA SER A 96 -13.02 -3.69 -2.26
C SER A 96 -11.75 -3.71 -3.11
N VAL A 97 -11.82 -3.00 -4.24
CA VAL A 97 -10.72 -2.76 -5.17
C VAL A 97 -10.53 -1.25 -5.29
N LEU A 98 -9.30 -0.79 -5.07
CA LEU A 98 -8.90 0.60 -5.34
C LEU A 98 -7.99 0.64 -6.55
N GLN A 99 -8.31 1.46 -7.54
CA GLN A 99 -7.36 1.80 -8.60
C GLN A 99 -6.78 3.18 -8.32
N ALA A 100 -5.48 3.24 -8.07
CA ALA A 100 -4.80 4.48 -7.73
C ALA A 100 -3.42 4.55 -8.41
N ARG A 101 -3.01 5.78 -8.73
CA ARG A 101 -1.61 6.08 -9.01
C ARG A 101 -0.98 6.61 -7.73
N LEU A 102 0.15 6.05 -7.33
CA LEU A 102 0.83 6.39 -6.09
C LEU A 102 2.22 6.89 -6.38
N TRP A 103 2.66 7.84 -5.57
CA TRP A 103 3.96 8.48 -5.71
C TRP A 103 4.45 8.86 -4.32
N PHE A 104 5.68 8.48 -4.01
CA PHE A 104 6.34 8.80 -2.75
C PHE A 104 7.70 9.45 -3.04
N GLY A 105 7.86 10.72 -2.73
CA GLY A 105 9.10 11.45 -3.02
C GLY A 105 9.18 12.78 -2.30
N LEU A 106 10.34 13.44 -2.41
CA LEU A 106 10.56 14.77 -1.85
C LEU A 106 9.67 15.81 -2.53
N SER A 107 9.16 16.78 -1.76
CA SER A 107 8.29 17.85 -2.29
C SER A 107 8.94 18.64 -3.44
N GLU A 108 10.26 18.70 -3.50
CA GLU A 108 11.01 19.32 -4.61
C GLU A 108 10.72 18.66 -5.96
N TYR A 109 10.46 17.35 -5.97
CA TYR A 109 10.18 16.58 -7.19
C TYR A 109 8.70 16.53 -7.56
N ARG A 110 7.86 17.29 -6.86
CA ARG A 110 6.42 17.34 -7.08
C ARG A 110 6.02 17.67 -8.52
N GLN A 111 6.81 18.48 -9.22
CA GLN A 111 6.53 18.87 -10.61
C GLN A 111 6.48 17.65 -11.54
N PHE A 112 7.36 16.66 -11.35
CA PHE A 112 7.36 15.41 -12.13
C PHE A 112 6.05 14.65 -11.95
N TRP A 113 5.53 14.61 -10.73
CA TRP A 113 4.25 14.00 -10.43
C TRP A 113 3.09 14.75 -11.09
N GLU A 114 3.06 16.08 -11.02
CA GLU A 114 2.03 16.90 -11.65
C GLU A 114 2.01 16.75 -13.17
N HIS A 115 3.18 16.67 -13.81
CA HIS A 115 3.30 16.37 -15.23
C HIS A 115 2.74 14.97 -15.58
N SER A 116 2.98 13.96 -14.74
CA SER A 116 2.45 12.60 -14.96
C SER A 116 0.92 12.49 -14.87
N LEU A 117 0.27 13.48 -14.25
CA LEU A 117 -1.18 13.51 -14.03
C LEU A 117 -1.95 14.21 -15.15
N ALA A 118 -1.29 14.93 -16.07
CA ALA A 118 -1.95 15.66 -17.15
C ALA A 118 -2.80 14.72 -18.04
N PRO A 119 -4.03 15.11 -18.44
CA PRO A 119 -4.68 16.41 -18.28
C PRO A 119 -5.43 16.60 -16.94
N GLY A 120 -5.33 15.66 -16.01
CA GLY A 120 -5.97 15.71 -14.70
C GLY A 120 -5.48 16.89 -13.85
N LYS A 121 -6.41 17.54 -13.14
CA LYS A 121 -6.08 18.60 -12.17
C LYS A 121 -5.98 18.00 -10.78
N MET A 122 -4.86 18.23 -10.10
CA MET A 122 -4.71 17.82 -8.71
C MET A 122 -5.61 18.68 -7.80
N LYS A 123 -6.38 18.04 -6.92
CA LYS A 123 -7.09 18.69 -5.82
C LYS A 123 -6.44 18.29 -4.51
N TYR A 124 -6.17 19.26 -3.66
CA TYR A 124 -5.62 19.01 -2.33
C TYR A 124 -6.78 18.79 -1.36
N PHE A 125 -6.89 17.57 -0.84
CA PHE A 125 -7.78 17.26 0.28
C PHE A 125 -6.90 17.06 1.52
N ALA A 126 -6.38 18.16 2.06
CA ALA A 126 -5.75 18.17 3.36
C ALA A 126 -6.85 18.39 4.41
N GLU A 127 -7.72 17.41 4.59
CA GLU A 127 -8.65 17.42 5.71
C GLU A 127 -7.88 17.03 6.96
N LEU A 128 -7.50 18.01 7.78
CA LEU A 128 -7.26 17.76 9.19
C LEU A 128 -8.57 17.21 9.75
N PHE A 129 -8.67 15.89 9.91
CA PHE A 129 -9.85 15.25 10.48
C PHE A 129 -10.03 15.72 11.93
N VAL A 130 -10.77 16.81 12.11
CA VAL A 130 -11.30 17.22 13.41
C VAL A 130 -12.59 16.45 13.60
N ASN A 131 -12.52 15.36 14.37
CA ASN A 131 -13.72 14.63 14.75
C ASN A 131 -14.54 15.49 15.70
N GLU A 132 -15.67 16.00 15.24
CA GLU A 132 -16.69 16.53 16.14
C GLU A 132 -17.54 15.39 16.69
N LYS A 133 -17.69 15.34 18.02
CA LYS A 133 -18.52 14.36 18.72
C LYS A 133 -19.62 15.08 19.48
N ARG A 134 -20.86 14.62 19.28
CA ARG A 134 -22.02 15.04 20.08
C ARG A 134 -22.20 14.05 21.24
N LYS A 135 -22.17 14.54 22.47
CA LYS A 135 -22.48 13.71 23.65
C LYS A 135 -23.99 13.47 23.69
N LEU A 136 -24.43 12.28 24.09
CA LEU A 136 -25.85 11.87 24.11
C LEU A 136 -26.80 12.86 24.84
N LEU A 137 -26.28 13.62 25.80
CA LEU A 137 -27.03 14.58 26.63
C LEU A 137 -26.69 16.05 26.34
N SER A 138 -25.99 16.35 25.24
CA SER A 138 -25.55 17.71 24.91
C SER A 138 -25.91 18.07 23.46
N SER A 139 -26.43 19.29 23.25
CA SER A 139 -26.73 19.85 21.93
C SER A 139 -25.51 20.48 21.26
N THR A 140 -24.44 20.76 22.01
CA THR A 140 -23.25 21.44 21.50
C THR A 140 -22.23 20.43 20.98
N PHE A 141 -21.76 20.65 19.76
CA PHE A 141 -20.64 19.89 19.19
C PHE A 141 -19.33 20.36 19.83
N THR A 142 -18.53 19.42 20.33
CA THR A 142 -17.18 19.71 20.81
C THR A 142 -16.15 19.15 19.80
N PRO A 143 -15.26 20.00 19.24
CA PRO A 143 -14.22 19.53 18.34
C PRO A 143 -13.17 18.75 19.12
N THR A 144 -12.89 17.51 18.71
CA THR A 144 -11.79 16.72 19.29
C THR A 144 -10.56 16.93 18.42
N ARG A 145 -9.58 17.71 18.91
CA ARG A 145 -8.27 17.80 18.27
C ARG A 145 -7.48 16.54 18.59
N LEU A 146 -7.45 15.58 17.68
CA LEU A 146 -6.46 14.50 17.69
C LEU A 146 -5.50 14.75 16.54
N LEU A 147 -4.24 15.02 16.89
CA LEU A 147 -3.14 15.11 15.93
C LEU A 147 -2.74 13.68 15.56
N TYR A 148 -3.27 13.19 14.44
CA TYR A 148 -2.64 12.10 13.72
C TYR A 148 -1.80 12.73 12.62
N PHE A 149 -0.48 12.64 12.77
CA PHE A 149 0.44 12.84 11.66
C PHE A 149 0.37 11.56 10.81
N PHE A 150 -0.02 11.70 9.54
CA PHE A 150 0.27 10.71 8.50
C PHE A 150 1.65 11.02 7.92
#